data_AF-A0A7K1FYV4-F1
#
_entry.id   AF-A0A7K1FYV4-F1
#
_cell.length_a   1.000
_cell.length_b   1.000
_cell.length_c   1.000
_cell.angle_alpha   90.00
_cell.angle_beta   90.00
_cell.angle_gamma   90.00
#
_symmetry.space_group_name_H-M   'P 1'
#
loop_
_entity.id
_entity.type
_entity.pdbx_description
1 polymer ?
#
loop_
_entity_poly.entity_id
_entity_poly.type
_entity_poly.pdbx_seq_one_letter_code
_entity_poly.pdbx_strand_id
1 'polypeptide(L)'
;MILIEKFYCVQTEIFGNGSEKMKEGIVSIKTELIRPSIKFLNSDGSIIFSEKRKTHRKKLLVNPFVDSNEYFSIHELLFLSKTYGFEIEEHAIHKGYFLSVLKINSLYNTPGEIILVEEEGKEYILIEFNRWNSENQPRGAGEDQLGEDITYIIGIWQDPLLTDAIIAKIKNKG
;
A
#
# COMPACT_ATOMS: atom_id res chain seq x y z
N MET A 1 9.96 -2.58 16.16
CA MET A 1 9.56 -1.64 15.10
C MET A 1 10.74 -0.80 14.67
N ILE A 2 11.19 -1.00 13.43
CA ILE A 2 12.28 -0.26 12.78
C ILE A 2 11.72 0.32 11.48
N LEU A 3 11.83 1.64 11.29
CA LEU A 3 11.45 2.29 10.03
C LEU A 3 12.54 2.05 8.98
N ILE A 4 12.14 1.57 7.81
CA ILE A 4 13.01 1.38 6.64
C ILE A 4 12.81 2.60 5.72
N GLU A 5 13.76 3.52 5.75
CA GLU A 5 13.66 4.78 4.99
C GLU A 5 14.02 4.62 3.50
N LYS A 6 14.84 3.61 3.17
CA LYS A 6 15.31 3.32 1.82
C LYS A 6 15.17 1.84 1.52
N PHE A 7 14.74 1.53 0.30
CA PHE A 7 14.49 0.15 -0.12
C PHE A 7 14.78 -0.02 -1.61
N TYR A 8 15.07 -1.25 -2.01
CA TYR A 8 15.28 -1.58 -3.41
C TYR A 8 13.94 -1.81 -4.10
N CYS A 9 13.75 -1.16 -5.24
CA CYS A 9 12.53 -1.21 -6.01
C CYS A 9 12.84 -1.31 -7.51
N VAL A 10 12.01 -2.07 -8.22
CA VAL A 10 11.93 -2.05 -9.68
C VAL A 10 10.65 -1.30 -10.05
N GLN A 11 10.77 -0.26 -10.88
CA GLN A 11 9.65 0.49 -11.44
C GLN A 11 9.50 0.13 -12.91
N THR A 12 8.26 -0.08 -13.36
CA THR A 12 7.96 -0.48 -14.75
C THR A 12 7.04 0.55 -15.38
N GLU A 13 7.54 1.28 -16.37
CA GLU A 13 6.79 2.23 -17.20
C GLU A 13 6.33 1.52 -18.47
N ILE A 14 5.05 1.63 -18.85
CA ILE A 14 4.49 1.01 -20.06
C ILE A 14 3.97 2.12 -20.97
N PHE A 15 4.53 2.21 -22.17
CA PHE A 15 4.18 3.27 -23.13
C PHE A 15 3.02 2.87 -24.04
N GLY A 16 2.46 3.88 -24.73
CA GLY A 16 1.39 3.78 -25.74
C GLY A 16 1.52 2.66 -26.77
N ASN A 17 2.75 2.29 -27.10
CA ASN A 17 3.11 1.28 -28.08
C ASN A 17 3.38 -0.11 -27.46
N GLY A 18 3.08 -0.31 -26.18
CA GLY A 18 3.36 -1.53 -25.43
C GLY A 18 4.83 -1.74 -25.07
N SER A 19 5.72 -0.80 -25.38
CA SER A 19 7.12 -0.89 -24.93
C SER A 19 7.22 -0.62 -23.43
N GLU A 20 8.15 -1.31 -22.78
CA GLU A 20 8.39 -1.19 -21.35
C GLU A 20 9.75 -0.56 -21.08
N LYS A 21 9.80 0.30 -20.07
CA LYS A 21 11.05 0.81 -19.51
C LYS A 21 11.10 0.48 -18.02
N MET A 22 12.12 -0.29 -17.66
CA MET A 22 12.39 -0.65 -16.28
C MET A 22 13.44 0.27 -15.68
N LYS A 23 13.18 0.76 -14.48
CA LYS A 23 14.14 1.49 -13.65
C LYS A 23 14.26 0.80 -12.30
N GLU A 24 15.43 0.28 -12.01
CA GLU A 24 15.74 -0.37 -10.75
C GLU A 24 16.70 0.46 -9.90
N GLY A 25 16.61 0.34 -8.58
CA GLY A 25 17.56 0.95 -7.67
C GLY A 25 17.00 1.16 -6.26
N ILE A 26 17.83 1.80 -5.43
CA ILE A 26 17.45 2.21 -4.09
C ILE A 26 16.64 3.49 -4.18
N VAL A 27 15.41 3.45 -3.70
CA VAL A 27 14.51 4.59 -3.57
C VAL A 27 14.22 4.86 -2.09
N SER A 28 13.54 5.97 -1.80
CA SER A 28 13.15 6.34 -0.44
C SER A 28 11.65 6.23 -0.25
N ILE A 29 11.20 6.07 0.98
CA ILE A 29 9.77 6.24 1.32
C ILE A 29 9.35 7.69 1.06
N LYS A 30 8.04 7.95 1.05
CA LYS A 30 7.42 9.26 0.82
C LYS A 30 7.72 9.86 -0.55
N THR A 31 7.89 9.02 -1.55
CA THR A 31 8.01 9.39 -2.96
C THR A 31 6.97 8.66 -3.80
N GLU A 32 6.50 9.31 -4.86
CA GLU A 32 5.68 8.66 -5.88
C GLU A 32 6.55 7.75 -6.74
N LEU A 33 6.08 6.51 -6.96
CA LEU A 33 6.76 5.48 -7.74
C LEU A 33 5.82 4.93 -8.82
N ILE A 34 6.36 4.66 -10.00
CA ILE A 34 5.59 4.13 -11.14
C ILE A 34 5.59 2.60 -11.05
N ARG A 35 4.40 1.99 -10.86
CA ARG A 35 4.18 0.54 -10.78
C ARG A 35 5.29 -0.19 -9.99
N PRO A 36 5.55 0.19 -8.72
CA PRO A 36 6.70 -0.33 -8.00
C PRO A 36 6.56 -1.82 -7.66
N SER A 37 7.67 -2.53 -7.79
CA SER A 37 7.86 -3.87 -7.24
C SER A 37 9.03 -3.84 -6.25
N ILE A 38 8.69 -3.81 -4.96
CA ILE A 38 9.67 -3.81 -3.86
C ILE A 38 10.30 -5.19 -3.77
N LYS A 39 11.63 -5.26 -3.71
CA LYS A 39 12.38 -6.51 -3.61
C LYS A 39 13.16 -6.58 -2.31
N PHE A 40 13.24 -7.79 -1.78
CA PHE A 40 14.17 -8.15 -0.71
C PHE A 40 15.49 -8.57 -1.35
N LEU A 41 16.61 -8.18 -0.74
CA LEU A 41 17.95 -8.47 -1.24
C LEU A 41 18.72 -9.34 -0.23
N ASN A 42 19.50 -10.28 -0.77
CA ASN A 42 20.53 -11.02 -0.02
C ASN A 42 21.69 -10.09 0.34
N SER A 43 22.61 -10.58 1.19
CA SER A 43 23.82 -9.85 1.57
C SER A 43 24.75 -9.53 0.39
N ASP A 44 24.67 -10.31 -0.69
CA ASP A 44 25.42 -10.10 -1.94
C ASP A 44 24.69 -9.16 -2.93
N GLY A 45 23.50 -8.65 -2.57
CA GLY A 45 22.69 -7.76 -3.41
C GLY A 45 21.77 -8.47 -4.40
N SER A 46 21.76 -9.81 -4.45
CA SER A 46 20.83 -10.57 -5.30
C SER A 46 19.39 -10.53 -4.76
N ILE A 47 18.40 -10.58 -5.65
CA ILE A 47 16.98 -10.56 -5.26
C ILE A 47 16.58 -11.89 -4.61
N ILE A 48 15.93 -11.81 -3.46
CA ILE A 48 15.36 -12.96 -2.75
C ILE A 48 14.02 -13.33 -3.36
N PHE A 49 13.97 -14.52 -3.95
CA PHE A 49 12.74 -15.19 -4.34
C PHE A 49 12.42 -16.26 -3.30
N SER A 50 11.40 -16.01 -2.48
CA SER A 50 10.95 -16.93 -1.44
C SER A 50 9.53 -17.37 -1.75
N GLU A 51 9.36 -18.66 -2.07
CA GLU A 51 8.03 -19.27 -2.22
C GLU A 51 7.23 -19.27 -0.91
N LYS A 52 7.92 -19.08 0.22
CA LYS A 52 7.29 -19.02 1.56
C LYS A 52 6.82 -17.62 1.93
N ARG A 53 7.15 -16.59 1.14
CA ARG A 53 6.70 -15.22 1.39
C ARG A 53 5.18 -15.16 1.35
N LYS A 54 4.59 -14.67 2.44
CA LYS A 54 3.15 -14.41 2.50
C LYS A 54 2.93 -12.91 2.48
N THR A 55 2.03 -12.48 1.60
CA THR A 55 1.63 -11.08 1.48
C THR A 55 0.14 -10.98 1.67
N HIS A 56 -0.28 -10.18 2.64
CA HIS A 56 -1.67 -9.89 2.96
C HIS A 56 -1.92 -8.40 2.82
N ARG A 57 -3.05 -8.02 2.25
CA ARG A 57 -3.40 -6.61 2.00
C ARG A 57 -4.76 -6.30 2.58
N LYS A 58 -4.91 -5.09 3.12
CA LYS A 58 -6.19 -4.60 3.63
C LYS A 58 -6.31 -3.10 3.41
N LYS A 59 -7.50 -2.64 3.03
CA LYS A 59 -7.78 -1.20 2.97
C LYS A 59 -7.85 -0.61 4.37
N LEU A 60 -7.29 0.58 4.54
CA LEU A 60 -7.30 1.33 5.80
C LEU A 60 -8.59 2.14 5.93
N LEU A 61 -9.69 1.45 6.27
CA LEU A 61 -10.99 2.09 6.44
C LEU A 61 -11.86 1.39 7.50
N VAL A 62 -12.81 2.15 8.02
CA VAL A 62 -13.94 1.72 8.83
C VAL A 62 -15.18 1.73 7.94
N ASN A 63 -15.88 0.61 7.87
CA ASN A 63 -17.16 0.54 7.19
C ASN A 63 -18.24 0.05 8.18
N PRO A 64 -19.17 0.93 8.62
CA PRO A 64 -20.18 0.58 9.61
C PRO A 64 -21.31 -0.28 9.04
N PHE A 65 -21.35 -0.51 7.72
CA PHE A 65 -22.45 -1.20 7.04
C PHE A 65 -22.17 -2.69 6.77
N VAL A 66 -21.01 -3.20 7.19
CA VAL A 66 -20.56 -4.58 6.93
C VAL A 66 -20.07 -5.21 8.23
N ASP A 67 -19.71 -6.49 8.19
CA ASP A 67 -19.24 -7.21 9.37
C ASP A 67 -18.02 -6.49 9.99
N SER A 68 -18.09 -6.25 11.30
CA SER A 68 -17.02 -5.63 12.08
C SER A 68 -15.69 -6.39 12.07
N ASN A 69 -15.71 -7.66 11.67
CA ASN A 69 -14.54 -8.52 11.47
C ASN A 69 -13.90 -8.33 10.09
N GLU A 70 -14.62 -7.76 9.12
CA GLU A 70 -14.10 -7.48 7.80
C GLU A 70 -13.31 -6.17 7.75
N TYR A 71 -13.69 -5.17 8.54
CA TYR A 71 -13.07 -3.84 8.52
C TYR A 71 -12.47 -3.46 9.88
N PHE A 72 -11.61 -2.45 9.87
CA PHE A 72 -11.12 -1.89 11.12
C PHE A 72 -12.27 -1.20 11.86
N SER A 73 -12.28 -1.31 13.18
CA SER A 73 -13.01 -0.39 14.05
C SER A 73 -12.34 0.98 14.02
N ILE A 74 -13.06 2.02 14.43
CA ILE A 74 -12.48 3.37 14.53
C ILE A 74 -11.29 3.43 15.49
N HIS A 75 -11.30 2.66 16.58
CA HIS A 75 -10.18 2.61 17.51
C HIS A 75 -8.93 1.97 16.90
N GLU A 76 -9.09 0.88 16.14
CA GLU A 76 -8.00 0.25 15.41
C GLU A 76 -7.45 1.17 14.33
N LEU A 77 -8.32 1.82 13.54
CA LEU A 77 -7.88 2.73 12.49
C LEU A 77 -7.16 3.96 13.07
N LEU A 78 -7.64 4.52 14.18
CA LEU A 78 -6.96 5.61 14.90
C LEU A 78 -5.61 5.16 15.47
N PHE A 79 -5.52 3.95 15.99
CA PHE A 79 -4.27 3.36 16.45
C PHE A 79 -3.26 3.24 15.29
N LEU A 80 -3.69 2.69 14.15
CA LEU A 80 -2.85 2.55 12.96
C LEU A 80 -2.41 3.92 12.43
N SER A 81 -3.33 4.88 12.32
CA SER A 81 -3.06 6.25 11.87
C SER A 81 -1.98 6.92 12.71
N LYS A 82 -2.09 6.83 14.05
CA LYS A 82 -1.08 7.39 14.97
C LYS A 82 0.25 6.66 14.92
N THR A 83 0.23 5.33 14.76
CA THR A 83 1.44 4.49 14.78
C THR A 83 2.26 4.63 13.50
N TYR A 84 1.59 4.68 12.36
CA TYR A 84 2.21 4.64 11.02
C TYR A 84 2.16 5.97 10.27
N GLY A 85 1.58 7.01 10.86
CA GLY A 85 1.70 8.40 10.39
C GLY A 85 0.92 8.70 9.11
N PHE A 86 -0.34 8.27 9.04
CA PHE A 86 -1.27 8.63 7.96
C PHE A 86 -2.52 9.33 8.50
N GLU A 87 -3.15 10.15 7.67
CA GLU A 87 -4.38 10.87 8.04
C GLU A 87 -5.63 10.03 7.79
N ILE A 88 -6.70 10.30 8.56
CA ILE A 88 -8.01 9.70 8.36
C ILE A 88 -9.08 10.77 8.33
N GLU A 89 -10.14 10.53 7.56
CA GLU A 89 -11.30 11.41 7.47
C GLU A 89 -12.60 10.61 7.51
N GLU A 90 -13.67 11.24 8.01
CA GLU A 90 -15.01 10.70 7.89
C GLU A 90 -15.57 10.99 6.50
N HIS A 91 -16.23 10.02 5.89
CA HIS A 91 -16.85 10.18 4.58
C HIS A 91 -17.97 11.23 4.65
N ALA A 92 -17.95 12.19 3.71
CA ALA A 92 -18.86 13.34 3.73
C ALA A 92 -20.36 12.97 3.77
N ILE A 93 -20.72 11.82 3.20
CA ILE A 93 -22.11 11.37 3.07
C ILE A 93 -22.45 10.23 4.06
N HIS A 94 -21.45 9.43 4.47
CA HIS A 94 -21.69 8.18 5.19
C HIS A 94 -21.15 8.29 6.61
N LYS A 95 -22.02 8.72 7.53
CA LYS A 95 -21.67 8.86 8.95
C LYS A 95 -21.13 7.55 9.52
N GLY A 96 -20.02 7.62 10.24
CA GLY A 96 -19.31 6.48 10.83
C GLY A 96 -18.40 5.74 9.85
N TYR A 97 -18.41 6.08 8.56
CA TYR A 97 -17.46 5.54 7.59
C TYR A 97 -16.21 6.41 7.62
N PHE A 98 -15.07 5.83 8.00
CA PHE A 98 -13.78 6.54 8.05
C PHE A 98 -12.82 5.91 7.06
N LEU A 99 -12.02 6.72 6.38
CA LEU A 99 -11.00 6.24 5.46
C LEU A 99 -9.67 6.96 5.68
N SER A 100 -8.57 6.25 5.44
CA SER A 100 -7.26 6.89 5.33
C SER A 100 -7.21 7.80 4.10
N VAL A 101 -6.54 8.95 4.20
CA VAL A 101 -6.41 9.91 3.09
C VAL A 101 -4.95 10.34 2.90
N LEU A 102 -4.61 10.72 1.67
CA LEU A 102 -3.33 11.31 1.32
C LEU A 102 -3.55 12.59 0.51
N LYS A 103 -3.13 13.74 1.06
CA LYS A 103 -3.48 15.07 0.52
C LYS A 103 -2.38 15.73 -0.32
N ILE A 104 -1.31 15.01 -0.62
CA ILE A 104 -0.19 15.57 -1.41
C ILE A 104 -0.58 15.82 -2.89
N ASN A 105 -1.62 15.13 -3.37
CA ASN A 105 -2.14 15.24 -4.73
C ASN A 105 -3.64 14.90 -4.72
N SER A 106 -4.47 15.69 -5.40
CA SER A 106 -5.93 15.52 -5.46
C SER A 106 -6.39 14.21 -6.12
N LEU A 107 -5.51 13.59 -6.91
CA LEU A 107 -5.76 12.31 -7.56
C LEU A 107 -5.74 11.13 -6.60
N TYR A 108 -5.21 11.28 -5.38
CA TYR A 108 -5.35 10.29 -4.31
C TYR A 108 -6.76 10.35 -3.72
N ASN A 109 -7.70 9.72 -4.42
CA ASN A 109 -9.13 9.69 -4.08
C ASN A 109 -9.60 8.33 -3.53
N THR A 110 -8.67 7.39 -3.31
CA THR A 110 -8.96 6.08 -2.72
C THR A 110 -8.23 5.90 -1.38
N PRO A 111 -8.79 5.10 -0.45
CA PRO A 111 -8.08 4.77 0.79
C PRO A 111 -6.79 4.02 0.50
N GLY A 112 -5.77 4.29 1.30
CA GLY A 112 -4.54 3.53 1.30
C GLY A 112 -4.73 2.10 1.80
N GLU A 113 -3.70 1.30 1.57
CA GLU A 113 -3.64 -0.10 1.98
C GLU A 113 -2.53 -0.30 3.00
N ILE A 114 -2.79 -1.21 3.94
CA ILE A 114 -1.79 -1.82 4.81
C ILE A 114 -1.45 -3.20 4.25
N ILE A 115 -0.16 -3.43 4.03
CA ILE A 115 0.37 -4.64 3.45
C ILE A 115 1.28 -5.32 4.47
N LEU A 116 0.88 -6.49 4.97
CA LEU A 116 1.68 -7.34 5.83
C LEU A 116 2.47 -8.33 4.97
N VAL A 117 3.79 -8.31 5.10
CA VAL A 117 4.70 -9.27 4.47
C VAL A 117 5.39 -10.10 5.55
N GLU A 118 5.25 -11.42 5.47
CA GLU A 118 5.95 -12.37 6.33
C GLU A 118 7.07 -13.04 5.51
N GLU A 119 8.31 -12.88 5.94
CA GLU A 119 9.50 -13.41 5.25
C GLU A 119 10.55 -13.82 6.28
N GLU A 120 11.07 -15.06 6.18
CA GLU A 120 12.16 -15.58 7.02
C GLU A 120 12.00 -15.35 8.54
N GLY A 121 10.76 -15.43 9.05
CA GLY A 121 10.47 -15.22 10.47
C GLY A 121 10.46 -13.74 10.90
N LYS A 122 10.54 -12.81 9.94
CA LYS A 122 10.33 -11.38 10.13
C LYS A 122 9.00 -10.96 9.53
N GLU A 123 8.43 -9.93 10.13
CA GLU A 123 7.22 -9.28 9.65
C GLU A 123 7.54 -7.85 9.20
N TYR A 124 6.94 -7.46 8.10
CA TYR A 124 7.04 -6.11 7.55
C TYR A 124 5.64 -5.57 7.30
N ILE A 125 5.45 -4.28 7.59
CA ILE A 125 4.26 -3.54 7.18
C ILE A 125 4.65 -2.45 6.21
N LEU A 126 3.87 -2.32 5.14
CA LEU A 126 3.93 -1.23 4.20
C LEU A 126 2.59 -0.51 4.20
N ILE A 127 2.63 0.82 4.25
CA ILE A 127 1.44 1.65 4.02
C ILE A 127 1.61 2.35 2.68
N GLU A 128 0.69 2.10 1.75
CA GLU A 128 0.73 2.68 0.40
C GLU A 128 -0.60 3.29 -0.01
N PHE A 129 -0.53 4.29 -0.89
CA PHE A 129 -1.67 4.92 -1.54
C PHE A 129 -1.45 4.85 -3.05
N ASN A 130 -2.51 4.55 -3.80
CA ASN A 130 -2.45 4.42 -5.25
C ASN A 130 -3.30 5.50 -5.91
N ARG A 131 -2.82 5.99 -7.05
CA ARG A 131 -3.55 6.88 -7.95
C ARG A 131 -3.18 6.59 -9.38
N TRP A 132 -4.02 7.01 -10.30
CA TRP A 132 -3.64 7.10 -11.70
C TRP A 132 -2.77 8.33 -11.97
N ASN A 133 -1.94 8.26 -13.01
CA ASN A 133 -1.10 9.37 -13.42
C ASN A 133 -1.91 10.62 -13.86
N SER A 134 -3.10 10.44 -14.45
CA SER A 134 -4.01 11.53 -14.85
C SER A 134 -5.49 11.20 -14.60
N GLU A 135 -6.35 12.23 -14.62
CA GLU A 135 -7.81 12.12 -14.38
C GLU A 135 -8.56 11.39 -15.51
N ASN A 136 -8.20 11.68 -16.76
CA ASN A 136 -8.87 11.18 -17.95
C ASN A 136 -8.11 9.97 -18.51
N GLN A 137 -8.27 8.81 -17.87
CA GLN A 137 -7.82 7.54 -18.44
C GLN A 137 -9.04 6.80 -19.03
N PRO A 138 -8.97 6.32 -20.27
CA PRO A 138 -10.10 5.66 -20.92
C PRO A 138 -10.50 4.38 -20.17
N ARG A 139 -11.71 4.38 -19.58
CA ARG A 139 -12.28 3.28 -18.79
C ARG A 139 -12.90 2.18 -19.66
N GLY A 140 -12.22 1.80 -20.74
CA GLY A 140 -12.69 0.78 -21.68
C GLY A 140 -11.90 -0.52 -21.53
N ALA A 141 -12.57 -1.67 -21.59
CA ALA A 141 -11.98 -3.01 -21.51
C ALA A 141 -10.94 -3.37 -22.62
N GLY A 142 -10.59 -2.40 -23.49
CA GLY A 142 -9.50 -2.48 -24.46
C GLY A 142 -8.53 -1.29 -24.44
N GLU A 143 -8.76 -0.27 -23.60
CA GLU A 143 -7.93 0.95 -23.50
C GLU A 143 -7.30 1.13 -22.10
N ASP A 144 -7.48 0.16 -21.20
CA ASP A 144 -6.83 0.06 -19.88
C ASP A 144 -5.29 0.00 -19.93
N GLN A 145 -4.66 -0.06 -21.10
CA GLN A 145 -3.25 -0.47 -21.19
C GLN A 145 -2.23 0.62 -20.86
N LEU A 146 -2.60 1.90 -20.74
CA LEU A 146 -1.65 3.03 -20.81
C LEU A 146 -1.63 3.99 -19.61
N GLY A 147 -2.49 3.80 -18.60
CA GLY A 147 -2.42 4.56 -17.36
C GLY A 147 -1.27 4.05 -16.50
N GLU A 148 -0.29 4.90 -16.17
CA GLU A 148 0.70 4.57 -15.14
C GLU A 148 0.04 4.61 -13.76
N ASP A 149 0.06 3.47 -13.06
CA ASP A 149 -0.31 3.40 -11.64
C ASP A 149 0.84 3.99 -10.82
N ILE A 150 0.52 5.01 -10.04
CA ILE A 150 1.45 5.73 -9.18
C ILE A 150 1.16 5.34 -7.75
N THR A 151 2.14 4.68 -7.13
CA THR A 151 2.09 4.29 -5.73
C THR A 151 2.94 5.23 -4.90
N TYR A 152 2.35 5.78 -3.85
CA TYR A 152 3.04 6.52 -2.80
C TYR A 152 3.16 5.66 -1.55
N ILE A 153 4.39 5.35 -1.15
CA ILE A 153 4.66 4.55 0.05
C ILE A 153 4.89 5.50 1.21
N ILE A 154 3.97 5.55 2.18
CA ILE A 154 4.11 6.37 3.39
C ILE A 154 5.30 5.90 4.22
N GLY A 155 5.44 4.58 4.36
CA GLY A 155 6.53 3.98 5.11
C GLY A 155 6.53 2.46 5.03
N ILE A 156 7.66 1.90 5.43
CA ILE A 156 7.91 0.47 5.54
C ILE A 156 8.50 0.24 6.93
N TRP A 157 7.95 -0.71 7.69
CA TRP A 157 8.41 -1.01 9.04
C TRP A 157 8.71 -2.49 9.18
N GLN A 158 9.89 -2.82 9.71
CA GLN A 158 10.21 -4.17 10.19
C GLN A 158 9.79 -4.32 11.65
N ASP A 159 9.31 -5.51 12.02
CA ASP A 159 8.83 -5.85 13.35
C ASP A 159 7.73 -4.85 13.81
N PRO A 160 6.64 -4.73 13.03
CA PRO A 160 5.60 -3.72 13.20
C PRO A 160 4.84 -3.91 14.52
N LEU A 161 4.33 -2.81 15.07
CA LEU A 161 3.47 -2.86 16.25
C LEU A 161 2.02 -3.09 15.82
N LEU A 162 1.55 -4.33 15.89
CA LEU A 162 0.18 -4.72 15.59
C LEU A 162 -0.39 -5.57 16.74
N THR A 163 -1.70 -5.52 16.94
CA THR A 163 -2.40 -6.45 17.83
C THR A 163 -2.85 -7.69 17.05
N ASP A 164 -3.07 -8.80 17.73
CA ASP A 164 -3.58 -10.04 17.11
C ASP A 164 -4.90 -9.82 16.36
N ALA A 165 -5.78 -8.95 16.88
CA ALA A 165 -7.03 -8.58 16.23
C ALA A 165 -6.81 -7.86 14.88
N ILE A 166 -5.85 -6.92 14.84
CA ILE A 166 -5.49 -6.21 13.61
C ILE A 166 -4.83 -7.18 12.61
N ILE A 167 -3.93 -8.04 13.07
CA ILE A 167 -3.29 -9.06 12.22
C ILE A 167 -4.33 -9.98 11.61
N ALA A 168 -5.29 -10.46 12.40
CA ALA A 168 -6.37 -11.31 11.92
C ALA A 168 -7.18 -10.61 10.82
N LYS A 169 -7.52 -9.33 10.97
CA LYS A 169 -8.24 -8.55 9.96
C LYS A 169 -7.46 -8.34 8.67
N ILE A 170 -6.14 -8.13 8.76
CA ILE A 170 -5.27 -8.01 7.58
C ILE A 170 -5.16 -9.34 6.84
N LYS A 171 -5.01 -10.44 7.57
CA LYS A 171 -4.89 -11.80 6.99
C LYS A 171 -6.21 -12.36 6.48
N ASN A 172 -7.33 -11.92 7.04
CA ASN A 172 -8.64 -12.34 6.60
C ASN A 172 -8.96 -11.70 5.25
N LYS A 173 -9.22 -12.57 4.25
CA LYS A 173 -9.70 -12.17 2.93
C LYS A 173 -11.15 -11.71 3.11
N GLY A 174 -11.33 -10.47 3.53
CA GLY A 174 -12.58 -9.74 3.29
C GLY A 174 -12.74 -9.51 1.79
#